data_AF-A0A8C3RLB6-F1
#
_entry.id   AF-A0A8C3RLB6-F1
#
_cell.length_a   1.000
_cell.length_b   1.000
_cell.length_c   1.000
_cell.angle_alpha   90.00
_cell.angle_beta   90.00
_cell.angle_gamma   90.00
#
_symmetry.space_group_name_H-M   'P 1'
#
loop_
_entity.id
_entity.type
_entity.pdbx_description
1 polymer ?
#
loop_
_entity_poly.entity_id
_entity_poly.type
_entity_poly.pdbx_seq_one_letter_code
_entity_poly.pdbx_strand_id
1 'polypeptide(L)'
;MMALCLLAHAFIEEVSRALLECPLPLDSDAAGMWRTLARTEAICHSHRLLDVLLKELQERPSTSEDKAFIIPLAAASALCEVLSVSICAQTVARFYPRLLMALLVQVHYAIGLSLPDTSVKQAPSLTLPPGCVVKTVKTLLLKMGCHYEFTSVEKEGGWELLTSSEEHHRGVGLLARAMVHYSCHELWRILYLLVPFLERGDKQHKLTAMAFFVELLHMPQAKRLPEKYSVIRLLKGLTDPDPVIRALCVKGLITMADWPGKVRWNPFHYTVDIRVITPEVKTQKGSGVAVLLPLLLRCCWRWCCLQSWAAGEQWLLARSPALKAEPPPAAAQK
;
A
#
# COMPACT_ATOMS: atom_id res chain seq x y z
N MET A 1 -21.17 25.41 -19.40
CA MET A 1 -19.86 24.81 -19.77
C MET A 1 -18.79 25.84 -20.13
N MET A 2 -19.04 26.75 -21.09
CA MET A 2 -18.03 27.76 -21.48
C MET A 2 -17.60 28.70 -20.33
N ALA A 3 -18.54 29.13 -19.48
CA ALA A 3 -18.24 29.94 -18.30
C ALA A 3 -17.32 29.23 -17.28
N LEU A 4 -17.50 27.92 -17.08
CA LEU A 4 -16.65 27.11 -16.20
C LEU A 4 -15.21 27.08 -16.71
N CYS A 5 -15.02 26.89 -18.02
CA CYS A 5 -13.70 26.89 -18.65
C CYS A 5 -13.00 28.24 -18.52
N LEU A 6 -13.73 29.35 -18.68
CA LEU A 6 -13.19 30.71 -18.53
C LEU A 6 -12.77 31.00 -17.09
N LEU A 7 -13.61 30.63 -16.11
CA LEU A 7 -13.26 30.75 -14.68
C LEU A 7 -12.05 29.89 -14.32
N ALA A 8 -12.02 28.64 -14.77
CA ALA A 8 -10.92 27.72 -14.52
C ALA A 8 -9.61 28.14 -15.17
N HIS A 9 -9.64 28.92 -16.25
CA HIS A 9 -8.42 29.45 -16.86
C HIS A 9 -7.65 30.38 -15.91
N ALA A 10 -8.36 31.20 -15.13
CA ALA A 10 -7.76 32.14 -14.18
C ALA A 10 -7.66 31.57 -12.75
N PHE A 11 -8.62 30.72 -12.35
CA PHE A 11 -8.83 30.30 -10.96
C PHE A 11 -9.06 28.78 -10.83
N ILE A 12 -8.22 27.97 -11.50
CA ILE A 12 -8.38 26.50 -11.51
C ILE A 12 -8.43 25.90 -10.11
N GLU A 13 -7.66 26.43 -9.16
CA GLU A 13 -7.58 25.85 -7.82
C GLU A 13 -8.83 26.15 -7.00
N GLU A 14 -9.33 27.39 -7.05
CA GLU A 14 -10.55 27.82 -6.39
C GLU A 14 -11.77 27.10 -6.96
N VAL A 15 -11.84 26.98 -8.29
CA VAL A 15 -12.88 26.22 -8.98
C VAL A 15 -12.83 24.75 -8.57
N SER A 16 -11.63 24.15 -8.51
CA SER A 16 -11.48 22.75 -8.09
C SER A 16 -11.92 22.54 -6.65
N ARG A 17 -11.53 23.42 -5.72
CA ARG A 17 -11.95 23.33 -4.30
C ARG A 17 -13.45 23.49 -4.14
N ALA A 18 -14.07 24.44 -4.85
CA ALA A 18 -15.52 24.63 -4.82
C ALA A 18 -16.27 23.39 -5.34
N LEU A 19 -15.76 22.73 -6.39
CA LEU A 19 -16.36 21.49 -6.90
C LEU A 19 -16.20 20.28 -5.97
N LEU A 20 -15.20 20.28 -5.10
CA LEU A 20 -15.03 19.23 -4.09
C LEU A 20 -16.01 19.37 -2.93
N GLU A 21 -16.63 20.54 -2.75
CA GLU A 21 -17.71 20.75 -1.78
C GLU A 21 -19.06 20.25 -2.29
N CYS A 22 -19.15 19.82 -3.56
CA CYS A 22 -20.35 19.18 -4.09
C CYS A 22 -20.68 17.91 -3.28
N PRO A 23 -21.97 17.66 -3.00
CA PRO A 23 -22.37 16.48 -2.26
C PRO A 23 -21.99 15.20 -3.02
N LEU A 24 -21.70 14.14 -2.25
CA LEU A 24 -21.46 12.82 -2.82
C LEU A 24 -22.70 11.91 -2.70
N PRO A 25 -22.91 10.97 -3.64
CA PRO A 25 -22.14 10.72 -4.85
C PRO A 25 -22.27 11.87 -5.86
N LEU A 26 -21.23 12.09 -6.69
CA LEU A 26 -21.26 13.11 -7.73
C LEU A 26 -22.46 12.88 -8.66
N ASP A 27 -23.30 13.90 -8.83
CA ASP A 27 -24.36 13.88 -9.82
C ASP A 27 -23.80 13.96 -11.25
N SER A 28 -24.68 13.78 -12.25
CA SER A 28 -24.28 13.82 -13.66
C SER A 28 -23.64 15.15 -14.06
N ASP A 29 -24.04 16.23 -13.40
CA ASP A 29 -23.64 17.59 -13.71
C ASP A 29 -22.25 17.89 -13.16
N ALA A 30 -21.99 17.62 -11.87
CA ALA A 30 -20.68 17.72 -11.25
C ALA A 30 -19.66 16.81 -11.92
N ALA A 31 -20.03 15.56 -12.25
CA ALA A 31 -19.19 14.68 -13.06
C ALA A 31 -18.91 15.28 -14.45
N GLY A 32 -19.91 15.90 -15.08
CA GLY A 32 -19.78 16.64 -16.32
C GLY A 32 -18.80 17.81 -16.21
N MET A 33 -18.83 18.56 -15.11
CA MET A 33 -17.94 19.69 -14.84
C MET A 33 -16.48 19.22 -14.77
N TRP A 34 -16.17 18.17 -14.00
CA TRP A 34 -14.83 17.57 -13.93
C TRP A 34 -14.34 17.10 -15.31
N ARG A 35 -15.21 16.43 -16.09
CA ARG A 35 -14.87 16.00 -17.46
C ARG A 35 -14.60 17.19 -18.39
N THR A 36 -15.33 18.29 -18.25
CA THR A 36 -15.11 19.51 -19.05
C THR A 36 -13.82 20.22 -18.67
N LEU A 37 -13.47 20.29 -17.39
CA LEU A 37 -12.17 20.81 -16.93
C LEU A 37 -11.02 19.98 -17.50
N ALA A 38 -11.19 18.66 -17.57
CA ALA A 38 -10.22 17.74 -18.14
C ALA A 38 -10.09 17.80 -19.68
N ARG A 39 -11.13 18.21 -20.41
CA ARG A 39 -11.17 18.24 -21.89
C ARG A 39 -10.64 19.52 -22.52
N THR A 40 -10.86 20.65 -21.87
CA THR A 40 -10.57 21.96 -22.47
C THR A 40 -9.05 22.14 -22.57
N GLU A 41 -8.54 23.09 -23.38
CA GLU A 41 -7.12 23.51 -23.48
C GLU A 41 -6.46 23.92 -22.14
N ALA A 42 -7.11 23.65 -21.01
CA ALA A 42 -6.54 23.42 -19.70
C ALA A 42 -5.44 22.33 -19.63
N ILE A 43 -4.91 21.84 -20.75
CA ILE A 43 -3.63 21.10 -20.79
C ILE A 43 -2.56 21.91 -20.04
N CYS A 44 -2.55 23.24 -20.20
CA CYS A 44 -1.65 24.15 -19.50
C CYS A 44 -1.79 24.11 -17.96
N HIS A 45 -2.97 23.80 -17.43
CA HIS A 45 -3.27 23.80 -15.99
C HIS A 45 -3.57 22.40 -15.42
N SER A 46 -3.45 21.35 -16.24
CA SER A 46 -3.68 19.96 -15.82
C SER A 46 -2.82 19.54 -14.64
N HIS A 47 -1.61 20.09 -14.52
CA HIS A 47 -0.75 19.88 -13.35
C HIS A 47 -1.36 20.47 -12.07
N ARG A 48 -1.86 21.72 -12.10
CA ARG A 48 -2.47 22.38 -10.92
C ARG A 48 -3.74 21.66 -10.46
N LEU A 49 -4.56 21.22 -11.42
CA LEU A 49 -5.74 20.40 -11.13
C LEU A 49 -5.36 19.12 -10.40
N LEU A 50 -4.37 18.38 -10.92
CA LEU A 50 -3.88 17.16 -10.28
C LEU A 50 -3.17 17.42 -8.96
N ASP A 51 -2.47 18.55 -8.81
CA ASP A 51 -1.87 18.98 -7.54
C ASP A 51 -2.93 19.20 -6.46
N VAL A 52 -4.02 19.91 -6.79
CA VAL A 52 -5.15 20.11 -5.85
C VAL A 52 -5.77 18.77 -5.47
N LEU A 53 -6.14 17.93 -6.44
CA LEU A 53 -6.73 16.63 -6.15
C LEU A 53 -5.80 15.73 -5.34
N LEU A 54 -4.49 15.73 -5.65
CA LEU A 54 -3.51 14.96 -4.89
C LEU A 54 -3.39 15.46 -3.46
N LYS A 55 -3.38 16.78 -3.24
CA LYS A 55 -3.30 17.35 -1.88
C LYS A 55 -4.48 16.89 -1.04
N GLU A 56 -5.69 16.99 -1.57
CA GLU A 56 -6.90 16.55 -0.88
C GLU A 56 -6.93 15.03 -0.64
N LEU A 57 -6.40 14.24 -1.58
CA LEU A 57 -6.24 12.78 -1.42
C LEU A 57 -5.20 12.38 -0.36
N GLN A 58 -4.25 13.26 -0.02
CA GLN A 58 -3.23 12.98 0.98
C GLN A 58 -3.70 13.30 2.40
N GLU A 59 -4.78 14.07 2.54
CA GLU A 59 -5.37 14.38 3.84
C GLU A 59 -6.13 13.19 4.42
N ARG A 60 -6.10 13.07 5.75
CA ARG A 60 -6.87 12.05 6.46
C ARG A 60 -8.33 12.50 6.54
N PRO A 61 -9.32 11.66 6.17
CA PRO A 61 -10.73 11.97 6.38
C PRO A 61 -11.01 12.26 7.88
N SER A 62 -11.59 13.42 8.19
CA SER A 62 -11.90 13.82 9.56
C SER A 62 -13.15 13.12 10.10
N THR A 63 -13.10 12.53 11.29
CA THR A 63 -14.26 11.82 11.88
C THR A 63 -15.32 12.74 12.52
N SER A 64 -15.20 14.06 12.40
CA SER A 64 -16.23 15.01 12.85
C SER A 64 -17.36 15.08 11.82
N GLU A 65 -18.56 15.47 12.26
CA GLU A 65 -19.78 15.62 11.42
C GLU A 65 -19.65 16.70 10.30
N ASP A 66 -18.47 17.29 10.15
CA ASP A 66 -18.20 18.35 9.19
C ASP A 66 -17.84 17.81 7.80
N LYS A 67 -18.20 18.62 6.80
CA LYS A 67 -17.95 18.41 5.35
C LYS A 67 -16.52 17.98 5.00
N ALA A 68 -15.53 18.25 5.85
CA ALA A 68 -14.13 17.84 5.69
C ALA A 68 -13.92 16.32 5.59
N PHE A 69 -14.86 15.51 6.11
CA PHE A 69 -14.82 14.05 6.00
C PHE A 69 -14.90 13.55 4.55
N ILE A 70 -15.62 14.29 3.70
CA ILE A 70 -16.05 13.87 2.37
C ILE A 70 -15.03 14.28 1.31
N ILE A 71 -14.16 15.25 1.61
CA ILE A 71 -13.29 15.89 0.62
C ILE A 71 -12.29 14.91 -0.02
N PRO A 72 -11.57 14.03 0.73
CA PRO A 72 -10.65 13.08 0.10
C PRO A 72 -11.38 12.05 -0.78
N LEU A 73 -12.58 11.63 -0.39
CA LEU A 73 -13.42 10.72 -1.19
C LEU A 73 -13.96 11.43 -2.44
N ALA A 74 -14.37 12.70 -2.32
CA ALA A 74 -14.77 13.52 -3.44
C ALA A 74 -13.61 13.73 -4.42
N ALA A 75 -12.40 13.95 -3.91
CA ALA A 75 -11.20 14.05 -4.72
C ALA A 75 -10.89 12.73 -5.45
N ALA A 76 -11.11 11.57 -4.83
CA ALA A 76 -10.99 10.28 -5.50
C ALA A 76 -12.02 10.10 -6.63
N SER A 77 -13.28 10.49 -6.41
CA SER A 77 -14.32 10.45 -7.43
C SER A 77 -14.07 11.44 -8.57
N ALA A 78 -13.70 12.68 -8.24
CA ALA A 78 -13.30 13.71 -9.21
C ALA A 78 -12.12 13.24 -10.06
N LEU A 79 -11.09 12.66 -9.42
CA LEU A 79 -9.95 12.08 -10.13
C LEU A 79 -10.38 10.97 -11.09
N CYS A 80 -11.36 10.13 -10.73
CA CYS A 80 -11.88 9.11 -11.64
C CYS A 80 -12.47 9.73 -12.92
N GLU A 81 -13.27 10.79 -12.79
CA GLU A 81 -13.86 11.50 -13.93
C GLU A 81 -12.80 12.20 -14.79
N VAL A 82 -11.83 12.84 -14.13
CA VAL A 82 -10.67 13.50 -14.74
C VAL A 82 -9.82 12.51 -15.53
N LEU A 83 -9.54 11.33 -14.99
CA LEU A 83 -8.77 10.27 -15.66
C LEU A 83 -9.55 9.58 -16.81
N SER A 84 -10.89 9.57 -16.73
CA SER A 84 -11.77 8.98 -17.76
C SER A 84 -11.77 9.79 -19.05
N VAL A 85 -11.29 11.04 -19.00
CA VAL A 85 -11.06 11.90 -20.16
C VAL A 85 -9.62 11.77 -20.66
N SER A 86 -9.38 12.13 -21.92
CA SER A 86 -8.05 12.24 -22.53
C SER A 86 -7.20 13.39 -21.93
N ILE A 87 -6.93 13.36 -20.62
CA ILE A 87 -5.83 14.16 -20.04
C ILE A 87 -4.50 13.65 -20.57
N CYS A 88 -3.57 14.59 -20.77
CA CYS A 88 -2.18 14.32 -21.16
C CYS A 88 -1.56 13.23 -20.26
N ALA A 89 -1.28 12.06 -20.84
CA ALA A 89 -0.68 10.93 -20.12
C ALA A 89 0.65 11.31 -19.46
N GLN A 90 1.42 12.22 -20.08
CA GLN A 90 2.68 12.71 -19.54
C GLN A 90 2.49 13.47 -18.22
N THR A 91 1.42 14.25 -18.08
CA THR A 91 1.12 14.93 -16.82
C THR A 91 0.77 13.89 -15.76
N VAL A 92 -0.15 12.96 -16.05
CA VAL A 92 -0.56 11.91 -15.09
C VAL A 92 0.64 11.06 -14.66
N ALA A 93 1.56 10.73 -15.58
CA ALA A 93 2.79 9.98 -15.29
C ALA A 93 3.67 10.64 -14.22
N ARG A 94 3.72 11.97 -14.19
CA ARG A 94 4.47 12.71 -13.15
C ARG A 94 3.86 12.55 -11.77
N PHE A 95 2.53 12.47 -11.69
CA PHE A 95 1.78 12.33 -10.45
C PHE A 95 1.54 10.88 -10.03
N TYR A 96 1.66 9.94 -10.96
CA TYR A 96 1.23 8.56 -10.80
C TYR A 96 1.70 7.89 -9.50
N PRO A 97 3.00 7.88 -9.12
CA PRO A 97 3.43 7.26 -7.87
C PRO A 97 2.71 7.80 -6.63
N ARG A 98 2.48 9.12 -6.60
CA ARG A 98 1.82 9.80 -5.48
C ARG A 98 0.33 9.54 -5.48
N LEU A 99 -0.32 9.61 -6.65
CA LEU A 99 -1.74 9.32 -6.79
C LEU A 99 -2.06 7.87 -6.41
N LEU A 100 -1.26 6.91 -6.89
CA LEU A 100 -1.43 5.50 -6.57
C LEU A 100 -1.35 5.27 -5.05
N MET A 101 -0.29 5.75 -4.40
CA MET A 101 -0.12 5.54 -2.97
C MET A 101 -1.18 6.27 -2.14
N ALA A 102 -1.54 7.51 -2.51
CA ALA A 102 -2.60 8.25 -1.83
C ALA A 102 -3.94 7.53 -1.96
N LEU A 103 -4.30 7.04 -3.16
CA LEU A 103 -5.53 6.28 -3.37
C LEU A 103 -5.55 4.98 -2.56
N LEU A 104 -4.46 4.21 -2.52
CA LEU A 104 -4.39 2.98 -1.73
C LEU A 104 -4.58 3.25 -0.23
N VAL A 105 -4.02 4.34 0.28
CA VAL A 105 -4.25 4.77 1.67
C VAL A 105 -5.69 5.25 1.87
N GLN A 106 -6.29 5.97 0.92
CA GLN A 106 -7.69 6.37 0.98
C GLN A 106 -8.65 5.17 0.94
N VAL A 107 -8.33 4.11 0.19
CA VAL A 107 -9.09 2.84 0.28
C VAL A 107 -9.05 2.32 1.71
N HIS A 108 -7.88 2.31 2.35
CA HIS A 108 -7.72 1.85 3.72
C HIS A 108 -8.54 2.69 4.73
N TYR A 109 -8.54 4.02 4.57
CA TYR A 109 -9.40 4.87 5.39
C TYR A 109 -10.88 4.57 5.16
N ALA A 110 -11.33 4.48 3.91
CA ALA A 110 -12.72 4.21 3.57
C ALA A 110 -13.23 2.89 4.19
N ILE A 111 -12.37 1.87 4.30
CA ILE A 111 -12.72 0.61 4.96
C ILE A 111 -12.99 0.84 6.45
N GLY A 112 -12.10 1.55 7.15
CA GLY A 112 -12.27 1.84 8.58
C GLY A 112 -13.53 2.66 8.87
N LEU A 113 -13.99 3.47 7.91
CA LEU A 113 -15.20 4.28 8.00
C LEU A 113 -16.48 3.51 7.69
N SER A 114 -16.37 2.38 7.00
CA SER A 114 -17.50 1.51 6.65
C SER A 114 -17.83 0.51 7.76
N LEU A 115 -17.01 0.44 8.82
CA LEU A 115 -17.26 -0.41 9.97
C LEU A 115 -18.28 0.26 10.90
N PRO A 116 -19.37 -0.43 11.27
CA PRO A 116 -20.33 0.13 12.21
C PRO A 116 -19.68 0.21 13.59
N ASP A 117 -19.26 1.41 14.01
CA ASP A 117 -18.89 1.66 15.39
C ASP A 117 -20.13 1.42 16.28
N THR A 118 -19.99 0.53 17.27
CA THR A 118 -21.05 0.14 18.21
C THR A 118 -21.51 1.26 19.16
N SER A 119 -20.99 2.48 19.01
CA SER A 119 -21.25 3.61 19.92
C SER A 119 -21.80 4.88 19.27
N VAL A 120 -21.89 4.97 17.94
CA VAL A 120 -22.43 6.16 17.29
C VAL A 120 -23.41 5.74 16.20
N LYS A 121 -24.68 6.11 16.38
CA LYS A 121 -25.72 5.99 15.35
C LYS A 121 -25.34 6.88 14.14
N GLN A 122 -24.49 6.38 13.24
CA GLN A 122 -24.19 7.08 12.00
C GLN A 122 -25.37 6.95 11.04
N ALA A 123 -25.80 8.10 10.51
CA ALA A 123 -26.83 8.18 9.49
C ALA A 123 -26.42 7.37 8.25
N PRO A 124 -27.27 6.47 7.73
CA PRO A 124 -26.92 5.50 6.69
C PRO A 124 -26.76 6.09 5.27
N SER A 125 -26.59 7.40 5.10
CA SER A 125 -26.78 8.08 3.81
C SER A 125 -25.54 8.74 3.19
N LEU A 126 -24.36 8.71 3.82
CA LEU A 126 -23.20 9.51 3.33
C LEU A 126 -21.86 8.76 3.22
N THR A 127 -21.77 7.48 3.57
CA THR A 127 -20.53 6.72 3.44
C THR A 127 -20.37 6.21 2.02
N LEU A 128 -19.54 6.87 1.20
CA LEU A 128 -19.15 6.31 -0.08
C LEU A 128 -18.43 4.97 0.14
N PRO A 129 -18.83 3.88 -0.54
CA PRO A 129 -18.17 2.60 -0.37
C PRO A 129 -16.68 2.68 -0.75
N PRO A 130 -15.80 1.90 -0.10
CA PRO A 130 -14.39 1.75 -0.50
C PRO A 130 -14.24 1.40 -1.99
N GLY A 131 -15.24 0.72 -2.57
CA GLY A 131 -15.33 0.39 -3.99
C GLY A 131 -15.23 1.61 -4.93
N CYS A 132 -15.67 2.80 -4.52
CA CYS A 132 -15.53 4.02 -5.33
C CYS A 132 -14.06 4.42 -5.48
N VAL A 133 -13.27 4.34 -4.41
CA VAL A 133 -11.83 4.66 -4.46
C VAL A 133 -11.07 3.58 -5.23
N VAL A 134 -11.45 2.30 -5.07
CA VAL A 134 -10.87 1.20 -5.85
C VAL A 134 -11.16 1.35 -7.35
N LYS A 135 -12.35 1.86 -7.73
CA LYS A 135 -12.64 2.23 -9.13
C LYS A 135 -11.63 3.27 -9.63
N THR A 136 -11.30 4.28 -8.84
CA THR A 136 -10.27 5.28 -9.21
C THR A 136 -8.88 4.66 -9.38
N VAL A 137 -8.48 3.73 -8.49
CA VAL A 137 -7.21 2.98 -8.62
C VAL A 137 -7.19 2.22 -9.95
N LYS A 138 -8.27 1.50 -10.27
CA LYS A 138 -8.43 0.77 -11.54
C LYS A 138 -8.28 1.68 -12.74
N THR A 139 -8.99 2.81 -12.76
CA THR A 139 -8.91 3.80 -13.85
C THR A 139 -7.50 4.38 -13.99
N LEU A 140 -6.82 4.67 -12.88
CA LEU A 140 -5.43 5.17 -12.90
C LEU A 140 -4.47 4.17 -13.54
N LEU A 141 -4.57 2.89 -13.20
CA LEU A 141 -3.72 1.85 -13.78
C LEU A 141 -3.94 1.72 -15.30
N LEU A 142 -5.21 1.68 -15.73
CA LEU A 142 -5.54 1.62 -17.15
C LEU A 142 -5.07 2.88 -17.89
N LYS A 143 -5.20 4.06 -17.28
CA LYS A 143 -4.71 5.33 -17.85
C LYS A 143 -3.19 5.33 -18.04
N MET A 144 -2.45 4.64 -17.18
CA MET A 144 -1.00 4.51 -17.24
C MET A 144 -0.51 3.33 -18.08
N GLY A 145 -1.42 2.57 -18.70
CA GLY A 145 -1.07 1.40 -19.53
C GLY A 145 -0.72 0.14 -18.74
N CYS A 146 -1.00 0.09 -17.44
CA CYS A 146 -0.73 -1.06 -16.56
C CYS A 146 -1.78 -2.18 -16.73
N HIS A 147 -2.01 -2.62 -17.97
CA HIS A 147 -3.05 -3.61 -18.31
C HIS A 147 -2.72 -5.02 -17.78
N TYR A 148 -1.45 -5.41 -17.80
CA TYR A 148 -1.02 -6.73 -17.31
C TYR A 148 -1.13 -6.82 -15.78
N GLU A 149 -0.71 -5.77 -15.09
CA GLU A 149 -0.86 -5.65 -13.64
C GLU A 149 -2.34 -5.67 -13.25
N PHE A 150 -3.17 -4.90 -13.96
CA PHE A 150 -4.62 -4.87 -13.74
C PHE A 150 -5.23 -6.27 -13.83
N THR A 151 -4.96 -6.98 -14.93
CA THR A 151 -5.54 -8.31 -15.18
C THR A 151 -5.00 -9.37 -14.23
N SER A 152 -3.74 -9.27 -13.80
CA SER A 152 -3.17 -10.16 -12.78
C SER A 152 -3.86 -9.99 -11.43
N VAL A 153 -4.06 -8.73 -11.00
CA VAL A 153 -4.75 -8.43 -9.73
C VAL A 153 -6.21 -8.89 -9.79
N GLU A 154 -6.87 -8.71 -10.94
CA GLU A 154 -8.25 -9.19 -11.13
C GLU A 154 -8.36 -10.72 -11.03
N LYS A 155 -7.48 -11.45 -11.70
CA LYS A 155 -7.46 -12.93 -11.67
C LYS A 155 -7.20 -13.50 -10.28
N GLU A 156 -6.45 -12.79 -9.44
CA GLU A 156 -6.16 -13.21 -8.07
C GLU A 156 -7.16 -12.67 -7.03
N GLY A 157 -8.25 -12.02 -7.45
CA GLY A 157 -9.26 -11.46 -6.54
C GLY A 157 -8.75 -10.26 -5.73
N GLY A 158 -7.65 -9.63 -6.14
CA GLY A 158 -6.99 -8.58 -5.37
C GLY A 158 -7.82 -7.31 -5.17
N TRP A 159 -8.78 -7.03 -6.06
CA TRP A 159 -9.69 -5.88 -5.92
C TRP A 159 -10.64 -6.01 -4.72
N GLU A 160 -11.12 -7.23 -4.45
CA GLU A 160 -11.99 -7.52 -3.32
C GLU A 160 -11.20 -7.46 -2.01
N LEU A 161 -9.97 -7.99 -2.02
CA LEU A 161 -9.04 -7.92 -0.90
C LEU A 161 -8.69 -6.46 -0.55
N LEU A 162 -8.55 -5.57 -1.53
CA LEU A 162 -8.31 -4.14 -1.28
C LEU A 162 -9.44 -3.47 -0.49
N THR A 163 -10.69 -3.95 -0.61
CA THR A 163 -11.86 -3.45 0.12
C THR A 163 -12.14 -4.17 1.43
N SER A 164 -11.40 -5.25 1.74
CA SER A 164 -11.55 -6.02 2.97
C SER A 164 -10.83 -5.35 4.15
N SER A 165 -11.49 -5.25 5.31
CA SER A 165 -10.91 -4.70 6.55
C SER A 165 -9.74 -5.53 7.07
N GLU A 166 -9.81 -6.85 6.90
CA GLU A 166 -8.76 -7.76 7.37
C GLU A 166 -7.66 -7.94 6.31
N GLU A 167 -8.03 -7.96 5.02
CA GLU A 167 -7.13 -8.36 3.94
C GLU A 167 -6.65 -7.22 3.04
N HIS A 168 -6.93 -5.95 3.38
CA HIS A 168 -6.46 -4.78 2.60
C HIS A 168 -4.97 -4.87 2.26
N HIS A 169 -4.14 -5.17 3.26
CA HIS A 169 -2.69 -5.32 3.11
C HIS A 169 -2.29 -6.41 2.09
N ARG A 170 -3.08 -7.48 1.98
CA ARG A 170 -2.87 -8.56 1.00
C ARG A 170 -3.22 -8.11 -0.41
N GLY A 171 -4.32 -7.36 -0.58
CA GLY A 171 -4.67 -6.73 -1.85
C GLY A 171 -3.59 -5.76 -2.35
N VAL A 172 -3.07 -4.92 -1.43
CA VAL A 172 -1.94 -4.01 -1.72
C VAL A 172 -0.69 -4.80 -2.13
N GLY A 173 -0.38 -5.88 -1.42
CA GLY A 173 0.75 -6.74 -1.74
C GLY A 173 0.63 -7.43 -3.10
N LEU A 174 -0.58 -7.90 -3.48
CA LEU A 174 -0.81 -8.48 -4.81
C LEU A 174 -0.59 -7.46 -5.92
N LEU A 175 -1.09 -6.23 -5.76
CA LEU A 175 -0.85 -5.16 -6.71
C LEU A 175 0.64 -4.83 -6.84
N ALA A 176 1.34 -4.65 -5.73
CA ALA A 176 2.77 -4.37 -5.72
C ALA A 176 3.58 -5.50 -6.38
N ARG A 177 3.23 -6.76 -6.10
CA ARG A 177 3.87 -7.93 -6.71
C ARG A 177 3.63 -7.99 -8.22
N ALA A 178 2.41 -7.73 -8.67
CA ALA A 178 2.10 -7.66 -10.09
C ALA A 178 2.93 -6.58 -10.79
N MET A 179 3.04 -5.39 -10.20
CA MET A 179 3.89 -4.31 -10.73
C MET A 179 5.36 -4.72 -10.82
N VAL A 180 5.90 -5.39 -9.79
CA VAL A 180 7.28 -5.91 -9.81
C VAL A 180 7.46 -6.96 -10.91
N HIS A 181 6.50 -7.88 -11.06
CA HIS A 181 6.55 -8.93 -12.07
C HIS A 181 6.54 -8.37 -13.50
N TYR A 182 5.67 -7.40 -13.78
CA TYR A 182 5.55 -6.76 -15.09
C TYR A 182 6.50 -5.55 -15.29
N SER A 183 7.46 -5.35 -14.40
CA SER A 183 8.52 -4.34 -14.52
C SER A 183 8.00 -2.90 -14.71
N CYS A 184 6.98 -2.50 -13.96
CA CYS A 184 6.43 -1.15 -14.02
C CYS A 184 7.53 -0.09 -13.78
N HIS A 185 7.70 0.83 -14.72
CA HIS A 185 8.81 1.81 -14.74
C HIS A 185 8.84 2.75 -13.53
N GLU A 186 7.71 2.92 -12.86
CA GLU A 186 7.50 3.88 -11.77
C GLU A 186 7.84 3.33 -10.38
N LEU A 187 8.12 2.02 -10.27
CA LEU A 187 8.39 1.34 -9.00
C LEU A 187 9.53 1.96 -8.19
N TRP A 188 10.57 2.44 -8.86
CA TRP A 188 11.68 3.14 -8.21
C TRP A 188 11.24 4.42 -7.52
N ARG A 189 10.40 5.22 -8.20
CA ARG A 189 9.86 6.47 -7.64
C ARG A 189 8.94 6.16 -6.48
N ILE A 190 8.13 5.10 -6.59
CA ILE A 190 7.29 4.61 -5.50
C ILE A 190 8.15 4.18 -4.30
N LEU A 191 9.23 3.41 -4.50
CA LEU A 191 10.09 2.92 -3.42
C LEU A 191 10.60 4.05 -2.51
N TYR A 192 11.06 5.16 -3.10
CA TYR A 192 11.50 6.33 -2.33
C TYR A 192 10.33 7.09 -1.71
N LEU A 193 9.19 7.16 -2.40
CA LEU A 193 7.98 7.78 -1.88
C LEU A 193 7.45 7.09 -0.62
N LEU A 194 7.68 5.78 -0.46
CA LEU A 194 7.23 5.02 0.73
C LEU A 194 7.95 5.44 2.03
N VAL A 195 9.13 6.06 1.95
CA VAL A 195 9.91 6.45 3.15
C VAL A 195 9.11 7.35 4.10
N PRO A 196 8.54 8.50 3.68
CA PRO A 196 7.73 9.34 4.56
C PRO A 196 6.47 8.63 5.09
N PHE A 197 5.83 7.76 4.32
CA PHE A 197 4.66 6.99 4.76
C PHE A 197 5.02 6.06 5.92
N LEU A 198 6.18 5.40 5.84
CA LEU A 198 6.66 4.47 6.87
C LEU A 198 7.18 5.17 8.12
N GLU A 199 7.76 6.37 7.99
CA GLU A 199 8.38 7.08 9.11
C GLU A 199 7.40 7.99 9.87
N ARG A 200 6.57 8.73 9.14
CA ARG A 200 5.72 9.81 9.69
C ARG A 200 4.23 9.57 9.49
N GLY A 201 3.86 8.60 8.67
CA GLY A 201 2.47 8.25 8.45
C GLY A 201 1.81 7.67 9.69
N ASP A 202 0.48 7.72 9.71
CA ASP A 202 -0.34 7.05 10.73
C ASP A 202 -0.41 5.52 10.50
N LYS A 203 -1.30 4.84 11.22
CA LYS A 203 -1.46 3.38 11.14
C LYS A 203 -1.79 2.91 9.71
N GLN A 204 -2.75 3.56 9.05
CA GLN A 204 -3.19 3.21 7.71
C GLN A 204 -2.07 3.43 6.69
N HIS A 205 -1.38 4.57 6.77
CA HIS A 205 -0.21 4.84 5.93
C HIS A 205 0.88 3.77 6.10
N LYS A 206 1.25 3.46 7.35
CA LYS A 206 2.32 2.50 7.65
C LYS A 206 1.99 1.10 7.17
N LEU A 207 0.77 0.62 7.41
CA LEU A 207 0.37 -0.73 7.02
C LEU A 207 0.29 -0.87 5.49
N THR A 208 -0.37 0.06 4.79
CA THR A 208 -0.44 0.07 3.32
C THR A 208 0.96 0.21 2.70
N ALA A 209 1.79 1.12 3.21
CA ALA A 209 3.15 1.32 2.72
C ALA A 209 4.06 0.13 2.99
N MET A 210 3.95 -0.53 4.15
CA MET A 210 4.74 -1.71 4.49
C MET A 210 4.38 -2.88 3.57
N ALA A 211 3.09 -3.11 3.35
CA ALA A 211 2.61 -4.15 2.44
C ALA A 211 3.14 -3.97 1.01
N PHE A 212 3.17 -2.74 0.52
CA PHE A 212 3.76 -2.42 -0.78
C PHE A 212 5.29 -2.58 -0.76
N PHE A 213 5.96 -2.02 0.26
CA PHE A 213 7.41 -2.00 0.41
C PHE A 213 8.03 -3.39 0.36
N VAL A 214 7.47 -4.36 1.08
CA VAL A 214 8.06 -5.72 1.18
C VAL A 214 8.03 -6.47 -0.14
N GLU A 215 7.07 -6.19 -1.02
CA GLU A 215 7.02 -6.78 -2.36
C GLU A 215 8.09 -6.15 -3.27
N LEU A 216 8.31 -4.84 -3.15
CA LEU A 216 9.34 -4.10 -3.89
C LEU A 216 10.77 -4.56 -3.54
N LEU A 217 10.99 -5.24 -2.42
CA LEU A 217 12.28 -5.85 -2.09
C LEU A 217 12.67 -6.97 -3.08
N HIS A 218 11.75 -7.50 -3.88
CA HIS A 218 12.12 -8.44 -4.94
C HIS A 218 12.80 -7.77 -6.14
N MET A 219 12.75 -6.43 -6.23
CA MET A 219 13.44 -5.70 -7.28
C MET A 219 14.96 -5.72 -7.06
N PRO A 220 15.78 -5.99 -8.11
CA PRO A 220 17.25 -5.89 -8.04
C PRO A 220 17.74 -4.55 -7.47
N GLN A 221 16.95 -3.53 -7.74
CA GLN A 221 17.13 -2.13 -7.46
C GLN A 221 16.98 -1.79 -5.96
N ALA A 222 16.12 -2.52 -5.25
CA ALA A 222 15.95 -2.39 -3.80
C ALA A 222 17.23 -2.76 -3.02
N LYS A 223 18.14 -3.56 -3.63
CA LYS A 223 19.45 -3.89 -3.05
C LYS A 223 20.32 -2.64 -2.82
N ARG A 224 20.06 -1.52 -3.51
CA ARG A 224 20.78 -0.25 -3.32
C ARG A 224 20.29 0.61 -2.16
N LEU A 225 19.16 0.27 -1.53
CA LEU A 225 18.65 1.03 -0.39
C LEU A 225 19.67 1.07 0.78
N PRO A 226 19.84 2.19 1.48
CA PRO A 226 20.60 2.22 2.73
C PRO A 226 20.01 1.27 3.79
N GLU A 227 20.87 0.66 4.63
CA GLU A 227 20.44 -0.29 5.68
C GLU A 227 19.38 0.29 6.61
N LYS A 228 19.49 1.60 6.91
CA LYS A 228 18.49 2.37 7.69
C LYS A 228 17.07 2.20 7.15
N TYR A 229 16.91 2.18 5.82
CA TYR A 229 15.61 2.14 5.15
C TYR A 229 15.20 0.72 4.71
N SER A 230 16.07 -0.27 4.90
CA SER A 230 15.79 -1.68 4.59
C SER A 230 15.83 -2.56 5.84
N VAL A 231 17.02 -3.05 6.24
CA VAL A 231 17.20 -4.04 7.31
C VAL A 231 16.78 -3.48 8.66
N ILE A 232 17.32 -2.32 9.03
CA ILE A 232 17.06 -1.69 10.33
C ILE A 232 15.57 -1.34 10.47
N ARG A 233 14.94 -0.88 9.39
CA ARG A 233 13.51 -0.58 9.38
C ARG A 233 12.67 -1.82 9.67
N LEU A 234 12.92 -2.93 8.99
CA LEU A 234 12.15 -4.15 9.17
C LEU A 234 12.39 -4.77 10.55
N LEU A 235 13.63 -4.70 11.08
CA LEU A 235 13.93 -5.11 12.44
C LEU A 235 13.14 -4.29 13.48
N LYS A 236 13.05 -2.97 13.30
CA LYS A 236 12.21 -2.11 14.15
C LYS A 236 10.72 -2.47 14.06
N GLY A 237 10.25 -2.87 12.88
CA GLY A 237 8.86 -3.29 12.69
C GLY A 237 8.50 -4.63 13.33
N LEU A 238 9.49 -5.43 13.79
CA LEU A 238 9.22 -6.66 14.55
C LEU A 238 8.64 -6.38 15.95
N THR A 239 8.82 -5.18 16.48
CA THR A 239 8.25 -4.75 17.77
C THR A 239 7.00 -3.90 17.59
N ASP A 240 6.43 -3.82 16.38
CA ASP A 240 5.21 -3.05 16.13
C ASP A 240 4.01 -3.71 16.84
N PRO A 241 3.09 -2.93 17.44
CA PRO A 241 1.89 -3.49 18.06
C PRO A 241 1.00 -4.27 17.08
N ASP A 242 0.99 -3.89 15.80
CA ASP A 242 0.16 -4.53 14.78
C ASP A 242 0.78 -5.86 14.30
N PRO A 243 0.10 -7.01 14.49
CA PRO A 243 0.61 -8.32 14.07
C PRO A 243 0.86 -8.40 12.56
N VAL A 244 0.08 -7.68 11.76
CA VAL A 244 0.23 -7.70 10.30
C VAL A 244 1.52 -6.98 9.90
N ILE A 245 1.85 -5.85 10.55
CA ILE A 245 3.13 -5.16 10.32
C ILE A 245 4.31 -6.08 10.68
N ARG A 246 4.23 -6.78 11.82
CA ARG A 246 5.27 -7.75 12.21
C ARG A 246 5.44 -8.85 11.16
N ALA A 247 4.33 -9.44 10.70
CA ALA A 247 4.36 -10.49 9.68
C ALA A 247 4.96 -10.00 8.35
N LEU A 248 4.58 -8.80 7.90
CA LEU A 248 5.17 -8.17 6.72
C LEU A 248 6.67 -7.92 6.90
N CYS A 249 7.10 -7.47 8.08
CA CYS A 249 8.51 -7.25 8.38
C CYS A 249 9.34 -8.53 8.32
N VAL A 250 8.83 -9.62 8.88
CA VAL A 250 9.47 -10.94 8.79
C VAL A 250 9.58 -11.37 7.33
N LYS A 251 8.50 -11.24 6.56
CA LYS A 251 8.51 -11.54 5.12
C LYS A 251 9.58 -10.73 4.38
N GLY A 252 9.67 -9.42 4.65
CA GLY A 252 10.69 -8.56 4.04
C GLY A 252 12.12 -8.97 4.41
N LEU A 253 12.37 -9.35 5.67
CA LEU A 253 13.68 -9.85 6.12
C LEU A 253 14.06 -11.15 5.42
N ILE A 254 13.10 -12.06 5.24
CA ILE A 254 13.30 -13.31 4.49
C ILE A 254 13.65 -13.00 3.04
N THR A 255 12.94 -12.08 2.38
CA THR A 255 13.24 -11.66 0.99
C THR A 255 14.66 -11.11 0.81
N MET A 256 15.21 -10.47 1.85
CA MET A 256 16.56 -9.89 1.80
C MET A 256 17.67 -10.82 2.29
N ALA A 257 17.35 -12.04 2.75
CA ALA A 257 18.34 -12.94 3.35
C ALA A 257 19.53 -13.23 2.42
N ASP A 258 19.27 -13.27 1.10
CA ASP A 258 20.27 -13.57 0.07
C ASP A 258 20.95 -12.33 -0.54
N TRP A 259 20.76 -11.14 0.06
CA TRP A 259 21.36 -9.91 -0.47
C TRP A 259 22.86 -9.81 -0.16
N PRO A 260 23.75 -9.84 -1.16
CA PRO A 260 25.19 -9.77 -0.91
C PRO A 260 25.59 -8.42 -0.32
N GLY A 261 26.39 -8.43 0.74
CA GLY A 261 27.02 -7.24 1.34
C GLY A 261 26.11 -6.33 2.18
N LYS A 262 24.79 -6.45 2.04
CA LYS A 262 23.79 -5.69 2.81
C LYS A 262 23.39 -6.35 4.12
N VAL A 263 23.71 -7.63 4.22
CA VAL A 263 23.57 -8.43 5.42
C VAL A 263 24.90 -9.12 5.67
N ARG A 264 25.93 -8.34 6.01
CA ARG A 264 27.08 -8.92 6.72
C ARG A 264 26.58 -9.15 8.15
N TRP A 265 26.00 -10.32 8.39
CA TRP A 265 25.61 -10.77 9.72
C TRP A 265 26.87 -10.79 10.58
N ASN A 266 27.16 -9.68 11.26
CA ASN A 266 28.22 -9.60 12.23
C ASN A 266 27.61 -9.98 13.58
N PRO A 267 27.91 -11.16 14.14
CA PRO A 267 27.22 -11.70 15.32
C PRO A 267 27.37 -10.86 16.60
N PHE A 268 28.14 -9.77 16.53
CA PHE A 268 28.60 -9.00 17.68
C PHE A 268 27.98 -7.60 17.80
N HIS A 269 27.29 -7.06 16.79
CA HIS A 269 26.88 -5.64 16.79
C HIS A 269 25.42 -5.30 16.50
N TYR A 270 24.54 -6.31 16.42
CA TYR A 270 23.10 -6.08 16.52
C TYR A 270 22.58 -6.97 17.63
N THR A 271 22.61 -6.48 18.86
CA THR A 271 21.71 -6.97 19.91
C THR A 271 20.29 -6.63 19.48
N VAL A 272 19.73 -7.41 18.56
CA VAL A 272 18.30 -7.69 18.61
C VAL A 272 18.18 -8.59 19.83
N ASP A 273 17.90 -7.97 20.97
CA ASP A 273 17.67 -8.69 22.20
C ASP A 273 16.39 -9.51 22.00
N ILE A 274 16.55 -10.77 21.59
CA ILE A 274 15.45 -11.74 21.43
C ILE A 274 14.68 -11.93 22.76
N ARG A 275 15.21 -11.39 23.88
CA ARG A 275 14.50 -11.25 25.16
C ARG A 275 13.24 -10.38 25.12
N VAL A 276 13.00 -9.63 24.05
CA VAL A 276 11.74 -8.87 23.88
C VAL A 276 10.57 -9.77 23.42
N ILE A 277 10.83 -11.03 23.04
CA ILE A 277 9.78 -11.93 22.51
C ILE A 277 9.19 -12.87 23.57
N THR A 278 9.83 -13.10 24.72
CA THR A 278 9.22 -13.79 25.88
C THR A 278 9.90 -13.35 27.19
N PRO A 279 9.16 -13.08 28.28
CA PRO A 279 9.79 -12.93 29.59
C PRO A 279 10.27 -14.31 30.05
N GLU A 280 11.49 -14.33 30.59
CA GLU A 280 12.19 -15.46 31.23
C GLU A 280 12.90 -16.46 30.30
N VAL A 281 14.24 -16.43 30.33
CA VAL A 281 15.12 -17.55 30.78
C VAL A 281 16.59 -17.12 30.68
N LYS A 282 17.37 -17.54 31.68
CA LYS A 282 18.76 -17.17 31.96
C LYS A 282 19.77 -17.77 30.97
N THR A 283 20.88 -17.04 30.83
CA THR A 283 22.09 -17.31 30.04
C THR A 283 22.81 -18.63 30.36
N GLN A 284 23.39 -19.28 29.35
CA GLN A 284 24.67 -19.98 29.47
C GLN A 284 25.48 -19.97 28.16
N LYS A 285 26.79 -19.75 28.32
CA LYS A 285 27.84 -19.67 27.29
C LYS A 285 28.11 -21.03 26.64
N GLY A 286 28.35 -21.05 25.34
CA GLY A 286 28.94 -22.19 24.64
C GLY A 286 29.15 -21.90 23.15
N SER A 287 30.39 -22.06 22.69
CA SER A 287 30.87 -21.81 21.33
C SER A 287 30.15 -22.67 20.27
N GLY A 288 29.75 -22.04 19.16
CA GLY A 288 29.29 -22.72 17.95
C GLY A 288 28.14 -21.97 17.28
N VAL A 289 28.44 -20.89 16.54
CA VAL A 289 27.39 -20.11 15.85
C VAL A 289 27.80 -19.82 14.41
N ALA A 290 27.45 -20.76 13.53
CA ALA A 290 27.24 -20.51 12.12
C ALA A 290 26.01 -21.33 11.71
N VAL A 291 25.17 -20.78 10.82
CA VAL A 291 23.98 -21.41 10.16
C VAL A 291 22.60 -21.26 10.84
N LEU A 292 22.47 -20.80 12.08
CA LEU A 292 21.16 -20.86 12.78
C LEU A 292 20.12 -19.77 12.46
N LEU A 293 20.46 -18.65 11.81
CA LEU A 293 19.50 -17.53 11.69
C LEU A 293 18.36 -17.71 10.66
N PRO A 294 18.56 -18.30 9.47
CA PRO A 294 17.47 -18.63 8.55
C PRO A 294 16.53 -19.69 9.14
N LEU A 295 17.08 -20.63 9.92
CA LEU A 295 16.32 -21.64 10.64
C LEU A 295 15.60 -21.05 11.84
N LEU A 296 16.21 -20.12 12.59
CA LEU A 296 15.55 -19.40 13.68
C LEU A 296 14.47 -18.44 13.17
N LEU A 297 14.64 -17.81 12.01
CA LEU A 297 13.54 -17.05 11.38
C LEU A 297 12.44 -17.98 10.86
N ARG A 298 12.77 -19.16 10.31
CA ARG A 298 11.79 -20.22 9.98
C ARG A 298 11.13 -20.84 11.23
N CYS A 299 11.82 -20.88 12.35
CA CYS A 299 11.34 -21.44 13.62
C CYS A 299 10.56 -20.41 14.42
N CYS A 300 10.96 -19.13 14.45
CA CYS A 300 10.16 -18.01 14.95
C CYS A 300 8.92 -17.80 14.08
N TRP A 301 9.01 -18.04 12.76
CA TRP A 301 7.84 -18.15 11.90
C TRP A 301 6.90 -19.26 12.38
N ARG A 302 7.40 -20.49 12.59
CA ARG A 302 6.58 -21.59 13.15
C ARG A 302 6.06 -21.31 14.57
N TRP A 303 6.86 -20.72 15.45
CA TRP A 303 6.54 -20.51 16.86
C TRP A 303 5.55 -19.35 17.06
N CYS A 304 5.72 -18.24 16.34
CA CYS A 304 4.71 -17.17 16.29
C CYS A 304 3.42 -17.64 15.59
N CYS A 305 3.49 -18.49 14.57
CA CYS A 305 2.30 -19.06 13.92
C CYS A 305 1.52 -20.05 14.82
N LEU A 306 2.19 -20.72 15.78
CA LEU A 306 1.55 -21.74 16.62
C LEU A 306 0.82 -21.19 17.85
N GLN A 307 1.09 -19.95 18.27
CA GLN A 307 0.52 -19.38 19.50
C GLN A 307 -0.55 -18.30 19.29
N SER A 308 -0.82 -17.80 18.08
CA SER A 308 -1.80 -16.70 17.94
C SER A 308 -2.65 -16.62 16.67
N TRP A 309 -2.72 -17.63 15.81
CA TRP A 309 -3.41 -17.53 14.52
C TRP A 309 -4.65 -18.43 14.46
N ALA A 310 -5.81 -17.84 14.14
CA ALA A 310 -7.05 -18.55 13.88
C ALA A 310 -6.99 -19.25 12.51
N ALA A 311 -7.89 -20.20 12.26
CA ALA A 311 -7.86 -21.14 11.14
C ALA A 311 -7.82 -20.53 9.70
N GLY A 312 -7.91 -19.21 9.53
CA GLY A 312 -7.99 -18.52 8.23
C GLY A 312 -6.66 -18.32 7.48
N GLU A 313 -5.51 -18.62 8.08
CA GLU A 313 -4.22 -18.15 7.58
C GLU A 313 -3.31 -19.22 6.94
N GLN A 314 -3.86 -20.40 6.63
CA GLN A 314 -3.14 -21.50 5.95
C GLN A 314 -2.60 -21.14 4.55
N TRP A 315 -3.09 -20.07 3.93
CA TRP A 315 -2.69 -19.64 2.59
C TRP A 315 -1.22 -19.16 2.49
N LEU A 316 -0.57 -18.78 3.59
CA LEU A 316 0.86 -18.41 3.62
C LEU A 316 1.78 -19.62 3.42
N LEU A 317 1.34 -20.83 3.79
CA LEU A 317 2.14 -22.05 3.63
C LEU A 317 2.12 -22.58 2.19
N ALA A 318 1.09 -22.26 1.41
CA ALA A 318 0.83 -22.87 0.11
C ALA A 318 1.62 -22.28 -1.09
N ARG A 319 2.25 -21.11 -0.94
CA ARG A 319 2.82 -20.37 -2.10
C ARG A 319 4.29 -19.99 -2.01
N SER A 320 5.05 -20.47 -1.02
CA SER A 320 6.49 -20.25 -0.97
C SER A 320 7.24 -21.37 -1.73
N PRO A 321 7.93 -21.09 -2.85
CA PRO A 321 8.71 -22.11 -3.57
C PRO A 321 9.86 -22.70 -2.73
N ALA A 322 10.25 -22.03 -1.63
CA ALA A 322 11.30 -22.46 -0.70
C ALA A 322 10.91 -23.60 0.26
N LEU A 323 9.68 -24.13 0.15
CA LEU A 323 9.13 -25.22 0.98
C LEU A 323 8.85 -26.52 0.21
N LYS A 324 9.10 -26.59 -1.10
CA LYS A 324 9.17 -27.88 -1.81
C LYS A 324 10.51 -28.55 -1.48
N ALA A 325 10.59 -29.20 -0.32
CA ALA A 325 11.70 -30.08 -0.01
C ALA A 325 11.62 -31.31 -0.94
N GLU A 326 12.71 -31.59 -1.67
CA GLU A 326 12.93 -32.92 -2.27
C GLU A 326 12.88 -33.98 -1.15
N PRO A 327 12.29 -35.16 -1.42
CA PRO A 327 12.36 -36.26 -0.47
C PRO A 327 13.83 -36.70 -0.30
N PRO A 328 14.25 -37.09 0.91
CA PRO A 328 15.62 -37.55 1.14
C PRO A 328 15.90 -38.81 0.31
N PRO A 329 17.15 -39.02 -0.16
CA PRO A 329 17.50 -40.21 -0.91
C PRO A 329 17.27 -41.45 -0.05
N ALA A 330 16.59 -42.44 -0.62
CA ALA A 330 16.33 -43.73 0.02
C ALA A 330 17.66 -44.34 0.50
N ALA A 331 17.73 -44.63 1.79
CA ALA A 331 18.85 -45.36 2.37
C ALA A 331 18.99 -46.71 1.65
N ALA A 332 20.16 -46.95 1.07
CA ALA A 332 20.55 -48.25 0.57
C ALA A 332 20.55 -49.23 1.75
N GLN A 333 19.61 -50.18 1.75
CA GLN A 333 19.63 -51.34 2.63
C GLN A 333 20.75 -52.29 2.15
N LYS A 334 21.65 -52.62 3.08
CA LYS A 334 22.46 -53.84 3.04
C LYS A 334 21.71 -54.93 3.80
#